data_AF-K2P1W0-F1
#
_entry.id   AF-K2P1W0-F1
#
_cell.length_a   1.000
_cell.length_b   1.000
_cell.length_c   1.000
_cell.angle_alpha   90.00
_cell.angle_beta   90.00
_cell.angle_gamma   90.00
#
_symmetry.space_group_name_H-M   'P 1'
#
loop_
_entity.id
_entity.type
_entity.pdbx_description
1 polymer ?
#
loop_
_entity_poly.entity_id
_entity_poly.type
_entity_poly.pdbx_seq_one_letter_code
_entity_poly.pdbx_strand_id
1 'polypeptide(L)'
;MRYLLISQNKSFRFGTVISHPSKIDEISNVVNEDYSAYLYFICTDSPVVNVSRVKNRVEKGGHEVLENKIVDRYFRALNNLHLAIEHCYRAYIFDDSGRAQILIAEVDKGVVSDQG
;
A
#
# COMPACT_ATOMS: atom_id res chain seq x y z
N MET A 1 -5.79 -14.93 13.25
CA MET A 1 -5.04 -15.58 12.14
C MET A 1 -3.66 -14.94 11.92
N ARG A 2 -3.53 -13.66 11.56
CA ARG A 2 -2.22 -13.02 11.33
C ARG A 2 -1.24 -13.11 12.52
N TYR A 3 -1.66 -12.73 13.73
CA TYR A 3 -0.81 -12.83 14.93
C TYR A 3 -0.35 -14.26 15.25
N LEU A 4 -1.15 -15.27 14.88
CA LEU A 4 -0.76 -16.68 15.04
C LEU A 4 0.30 -17.11 14.03
N LEU A 5 0.26 -16.57 12.80
CA LEU A 5 1.30 -16.84 11.79
C LEU A 5 2.62 -16.19 12.19
N ILE A 6 2.53 -14.96 12.72
CA ILE A 6 3.67 -14.23 13.28
C ILE A 6 4.36 -15.07 14.37
N SER A 7 3.59 -15.53 15.37
CA SER A 7 4.11 -16.36 16.47
C SER A 7 4.63 -17.73 16.03
N GLN A 8 4.28 -18.20 14.83
CA GLN A 8 4.75 -19.47 14.25
C GLN A 8 5.92 -19.29 13.29
N ASN A 9 6.45 -18.07 13.15
CA ASN A 9 7.47 -17.71 12.16
C ASN A 9 7.10 -18.13 10.72
N LYS A 10 5.83 -17.91 10.33
CA LYS A 10 5.33 -18.26 9.00
C LYS A 10 5.11 -17.03 8.14
N SER A 11 5.55 -17.09 6.89
CA SER A 11 5.30 -16.04 5.90
C SER A 11 3.79 -15.81 5.71
N PHE A 12 3.40 -14.54 5.58
CA PHE A 12 2.02 -14.14 5.34
C PHE A 12 1.94 -12.89 4.46
N ARG A 13 0.75 -12.61 3.92
CA ARG A 13 0.44 -11.40 3.16
C ARG A 13 -0.85 -10.79 3.70
N PHE A 14 -0.91 -9.46 3.73
CA PHE A 14 -2.15 -8.74 3.99
C PHE A 14 -2.23 -7.50 3.11
N GLY A 15 -3.46 -7.11 2.75
CA GLY A 15 -3.73 -5.86 2.04
C GLY A 15 -4.19 -4.78 3.02
N THR A 16 -3.73 -3.56 2.81
CA THR A 16 -4.20 -2.38 3.54
C THR A 16 -4.12 -1.15 2.64
N VAL A 17 -4.97 -0.16 2.91
CA VAL A 17 -4.90 1.16 2.25
C VAL A 17 -3.77 2.01 2.86
N ILE A 18 -3.15 1.56 3.95
CA ILE A 18 -2.10 2.27 4.71
C ILE A 18 -2.46 3.69 5.14
N SER A 19 -3.75 4.06 5.15
CA SER A 19 -4.22 5.42 5.46
C SER A 19 -4.28 5.75 6.97
N HIS A 20 -3.77 4.88 7.84
CA HIS A 20 -3.78 5.06 9.30
C HIS A 20 -2.40 4.68 9.89
N PRO A 21 -1.83 5.48 10.81
CA PRO A 21 -0.50 5.23 11.38
C PRO A 21 -0.32 3.84 11.97
N SER A 22 -1.37 3.26 12.57
CA SER A 22 -1.34 1.88 13.09
C SER A 22 -0.98 0.80 12.07
N LYS A 23 -1.00 1.10 10.76
CA LYS A 23 -0.52 0.18 9.73
C LYS A 23 1.01 0.22 9.61
N ILE A 24 1.63 1.35 9.91
CA ILE A 24 3.09 1.49 10.03
C ILE A 24 3.56 0.73 11.25
N ASP A 25 2.86 0.88 12.38
CA ASP A 25 3.15 0.13 13.61
C ASP A 25 3.10 -1.38 13.35
N GLU A 26 2.13 -1.87 12.58
CA GLU A 26 2.05 -3.28 12.19
C GLU A 26 3.24 -3.76 11.37
N ILE A 27 3.76 -2.92 10.45
CA ILE A 27 4.95 -3.26 9.65
C ILE A 27 6.19 -3.26 10.53
N SER A 28 6.37 -2.22 11.37
CA SER A 28 7.48 -2.10 12.30
C SER A 28 7.54 -3.29 13.26
N ASN A 29 6.39 -3.68 13.84
CA ASN A 29 6.32 -4.80 14.78
C ASN A 29 6.77 -6.13 14.15
N VAL A 30 6.37 -6.42 12.92
CA VAL A 30 6.75 -7.69 12.28
C VAL A 30 8.23 -7.70 11.89
N VAL A 31 8.78 -6.55 11.50
CA VAL A 31 10.22 -6.40 11.22
C VAL A 31 11.04 -6.61 12.50
N ASN A 32 10.55 -6.13 13.64
CA ASN A 32 11.17 -6.38 14.95
C ASN A 32 11.08 -7.86 15.40
N GLU A 33 10.24 -8.67 14.76
CA GLU A 33 10.15 -10.13 14.95
C GLU A 33 10.94 -10.91 13.87
N ASP A 34 12.00 -10.31 13.32
CA ASP A 34 12.91 -10.89 12.31
C ASP A 34 12.28 -11.19 10.94
N TYR A 35 11.15 -10.55 10.60
CA TYR A 35 10.59 -10.64 9.25
C TYR A 35 11.24 -9.65 8.28
N SER A 36 11.47 -10.10 7.05
CA SER A 36 11.75 -9.22 5.92
C SER A 36 10.43 -8.74 5.29
N ALA A 37 10.05 -7.48 5.55
CA ALA A 37 8.83 -6.91 5.00
C ALA A 37 9.01 -6.47 3.53
N TYR A 38 8.17 -6.99 2.64
CA TYR A 38 8.10 -6.59 1.23
C TYR A 38 6.82 -5.76 1.01
N LEU A 39 6.98 -4.51 0.60
CA LEU A 39 5.89 -3.61 0.29
C LEU A 39 5.63 -3.58 -1.22
N TYR A 40 4.37 -3.76 -1.59
CA TYR A 40 3.87 -3.52 -2.94
C TYR A 40 2.81 -2.42 -2.82
N PHE A 41 3.17 -1.21 -3.20
CA PHE A 41 2.28 -0.05 -3.14
C PHE A 41 1.79 0.29 -4.55
N ILE A 42 0.47 0.30 -4.72
CA ILE A 42 -0.18 0.63 -5.99
C ILE A 42 -0.91 1.95 -5.78
N CYS A 43 -0.51 2.97 -6.54
CA CYS A 43 -1.17 4.26 -6.55
C CYS A 43 -1.70 4.60 -7.94
N THR A 44 -2.46 5.68 -7.94
CA THR A 44 -2.88 6.40 -9.14
C THR A 44 -2.36 7.84 -9.03
N ASP A 45 -2.34 8.55 -10.14
CA ASP A 45 -1.89 9.94 -10.28
C ASP A 45 -2.82 10.92 -9.55
N SER A 46 -4.09 10.54 -9.38
CA SER A 46 -5.14 11.37 -8.83
C SER A 46 -6.19 10.56 -8.08
N PRO A 47 -6.73 11.08 -6.95
CA PRO A 47 -7.84 10.45 -6.25
C PRO A 47 -9.11 10.36 -7.11
N VAL A 48 -9.23 11.18 -8.16
CA VAL A 48 -10.36 11.16 -9.10
C VAL A 48 -10.45 9.81 -9.82
N VAL A 49 -9.31 9.19 -10.15
CA VAL A 49 -9.26 7.86 -10.78
C VAL A 49 -9.87 6.81 -9.84
N ASN A 50 -9.53 6.89 -8.55
CA ASN A 50 -10.07 5.96 -7.54
C ASN A 50 -11.57 6.16 -7.33
N VAL A 51 -12.04 7.40 -7.33
CA VAL A 51 -13.47 7.74 -7.29
C VAL A 51 -14.21 7.14 -8.48
N SER A 52 -13.72 7.35 -9.70
CA SER A 52 -14.31 6.79 -10.92
C SER A 52 -14.36 5.26 -10.87
N ARG A 53 -13.29 4.60 -10.43
CA ARG A 53 -13.23 3.14 -10.28
C ARG A 53 -14.25 2.62 -9.25
N VAL A 54 -14.48 3.35 -8.16
CA VAL A 54 -15.51 3.00 -7.18
C VAL A 54 -16.91 3.17 -7.77
N LYS A 55 -17.18 4.24 -8.52
CA LYS A 55 -18.47 4.41 -9.22
C LYS A 55 -18.73 3.24 -10.19
N ASN A 56 -17.76 2.94 -11.05
CA ASN A 56 -17.87 1.86 -12.04
C ASN A 56 -18.10 0.48 -11.39
N ARG A 57 -17.51 0.19 -10.22
CA ARG A 57 -17.78 -1.09 -9.54
C ARG A 57 -19.15 -1.10 -8.85
N VAL A 58 -19.64 0.03 -8.36
CA VAL A 58 -20.98 0.13 -7.73
C VAL A 58 -22.05 -0.12 -8.78
N GLU A 59 -21.89 0.43 -9.98
CA GLU A 59 -22.78 0.14 -11.13
C GLU A 59 -22.81 -1.36 -11.48
N LYS A 60 -21.74 -2.10 -11.16
CA LYS A 60 -21.64 -3.56 -11.33
C LYS A 60 -22.03 -4.37 -10.09
N GLY A 61 -22.67 -3.74 -9.09
CA GLY A 61 -23.13 -4.39 -7.85
C GLY A 61 -22.09 -4.49 -6.73
N GLY A 62 -20.98 -3.76 -6.83
CA GLY A 62 -19.95 -3.69 -5.80
C GLY A 62 -20.28 -2.74 -4.64
N HIS A 63 -19.45 -2.76 -3.59
CA HIS A 63 -19.64 -1.93 -2.40
C HIS A 63 -19.29 -0.45 -2.65
N GLU A 64 -20.19 0.45 -2.25
CA GLU A 64 -20.02 1.91 -2.32
C GLU A 64 -19.08 2.47 -1.25
N VAL A 65 -18.27 3.46 -1.58
CA VAL A 65 -17.47 4.20 -0.61
C VAL A 65 -17.66 5.68 -0.89
N LEU A 66 -17.98 6.45 0.14
CA LEU A 66 -18.14 7.90 0.02
C LEU A 66 -16.89 8.54 -0.60
N GLU A 67 -17.08 9.45 -1.55
CA GLU A 67 -15.99 10.10 -2.30
C GLU A 67 -14.98 10.78 -1.38
N ASN A 68 -15.45 11.56 -0.39
CA ASN A 68 -14.58 12.22 0.58
C ASN A 68 -13.65 11.22 1.29
N LYS A 69 -14.18 10.05 1.66
CA LYS A 69 -13.41 8.98 2.30
C LYS A 69 -12.37 8.37 1.36
N ILE A 70 -12.64 8.31 0.04
CA ILE A 70 -11.66 7.86 -0.97
C ILE A 70 -10.52 8.87 -1.07
N VAL A 71 -10.86 10.16 -1.20
CA VAL A 71 -9.90 11.26 -1.31
C VAL A 71 -9.03 11.37 -0.05
N ASP A 72 -9.63 11.34 1.14
CA ASP A 72 -8.91 11.40 2.42
C ASP A 72 -7.96 10.22 2.62
N ARG A 73 -8.36 9.04 2.13
CA ARG A 73 -7.51 7.84 2.20
C ARG A 73 -6.34 7.91 1.23
N TYR A 74 -6.56 8.45 0.04
CA TYR A 74 -5.52 8.65 -0.96
C TYR A 74 -4.35 9.47 -0.41
N PHE A 75 -4.64 10.68 0.10
CA PHE A 75 -3.58 11.55 0.63
C PHE A 75 -2.91 10.97 1.88
N ARG A 76 -3.68 10.36 2.80
CA ARG A 76 -3.09 9.69 3.96
C ARG A 76 -2.22 8.50 3.59
N ALA A 77 -2.60 7.73 2.56
CA ALA A 77 -1.81 6.60 2.10
C ALA A 77 -0.47 7.07 1.53
N LEU A 78 -0.47 8.11 0.69
CA LEU A 78 0.75 8.72 0.17
C LEU A 78 1.60 9.32 1.30
N ASN A 79 0.99 10.01 2.25
CA ASN A 79 1.70 10.54 3.42
C ASN A 79 2.29 9.44 4.29
N ASN A 80 1.67 8.27 4.40
CA ASN A 80 2.21 7.17 5.20
C ASN A 80 3.21 6.29 4.43
N LEU A 81 3.30 6.45 3.10
CA LEU A 81 4.16 5.63 2.25
C LEU A 81 5.63 5.78 2.63
N HIS A 82 6.11 7.01 2.89
CA HIS A 82 7.51 7.23 3.27
C HIS A 82 7.88 6.47 4.55
N LEU A 83 7.04 6.56 5.59
CA LEU A 83 7.22 5.83 6.85
C LEU A 83 7.19 4.32 6.64
N ALA A 84 6.33 3.83 5.75
CA ALA A 84 6.24 2.40 5.45
C ALA A 84 7.52 1.88 4.80
N ILE A 85 8.06 2.64 3.83
CA ILE A 85 9.27 2.30 3.09
C ILE A 85 10.47 2.17 4.03
N GLU A 86 10.60 3.07 5.01
CA GLU A 86 11.70 3.06 5.99
C GLU A 86 11.79 1.75 6.80
N HIS A 87 10.66 1.08 7.02
CA HIS A 87 10.62 -0.19 7.74
C HIS A 87 10.73 -1.41 6.82
N CYS A 88 10.60 -1.24 5.51
CA CYS A 88 10.56 -2.38 4.59
C CYS A 88 11.96 -2.79 4.12
N TYR A 89 12.14 -4.10 3.97
CA TYR A 89 13.34 -4.66 3.34
C TYR A 89 13.41 -4.23 1.87
N ARG A 90 12.28 -4.35 1.17
CA ARG A 90 12.09 -3.87 -0.19
C ARG A 90 10.72 -3.26 -0.40
N ALA A 91 10.65 -2.21 -1.19
CA ALA A 91 9.40 -1.59 -1.62
C ALA A 91 9.34 -1.42 -3.13
N TYR A 92 8.19 -1.76 -3.70
CA TYR A 92 7.86 -1.59 -5.11
C TYR A 92 6.66 -0.65 -5.23
N ILE A 93 6.83 0.45 -5.94
CA ILE A 93 5.80 1.47 -6.13
C ILE A 93 5.35 1.43 -7.58
N PHE A 94 4.06 1.22 -7.78
CA PHE A 94 3.44 1.10 -9.10
C PHE A 94 2.44 2.22 -9.33
N ASP A 95 2.48 2.81 -10.52
CA ASP A 95 1.40 3.61 -11.06
C ASP A 95 0.45 2.71 -11.87
N ASP A 96 -0.84 2.78 -11.53
CA ASP A 96 -1.93 2.09 -12.22
C ASP A 96 -2.98 3.08 -12.78
N SER A 97 -2.56 4.30 -13.13
CA SER A 97 -3.44 5.32 -13.72
C SER A 97 -3.74 5.09 -15.20
N GLY A 98 -2.77 4.51 -15.92
CA GLY A 98 -2.80 4.32 -17.36
C GLY A 98 -3.48 3.03 -17.82
N ARG A 99 -3.13 2.61 -19.04
CA ARG A 99 -3.59 1.34 -19.64
C ARG A 99 -2.79 0.13 -19.15
N ALA A 100 -1.58 0.36 -18.66
CA ALA A 100 -0.69 -0.65 -18.13
C ALA A 100 -0.16 -0.17 -16.78
N GLN A 101 0.06 -1.12 -15.88
CA GLN A 101 0.72 -0.87 -14.62
C GLN A 101 2.23 -0.67 -14.86
N ILE A 102 2.79 0.39 -14.31
CA ILE A 102 4.21 0.75 -14.49
C ILE A 102 4.87 0.74 -13.11
N LEU A 103 6.03 0.08 -12.98
CA LEU A 103 6.89 0.21 -11.80
C LEU A 103 7.59 1.58 -11.89
N ILE A 104 7.27 2.48 -10.96
CA ILE A 104 7.82 3.85 -10.96
C ILE A 104 8.97 4.02 -9.98
N ALA A 105 9.11 3.14 -8.98
CA ALA A 105 10.26 3.14 -8.10
C ALA A 105 10.45 1.78 -7.42
N GLU A 106 11.72 1.41 -7.23
CA GLU A 106 12.14 0.31 -6.35
C GLU A 106 13.04 0.87 -5.24
N VAL A 107 12.80 0.43 -4.02
CA VAL A 107 13.65 0.75 -2.87
C VAL A 107 14.21 -0.54 -2.29
N ASP A 108 15.54 -0.67 -2.24
CA ASP A 108 16.25 -1.79 -1.61
C ASP A 108 17.05 -1.29 -0.42
N LYS A 109 16.69 -1.70 0.82
CA LYS A 109 17.32 -1.24 2.07
C LYS A 109 17.48 0.28 2.17
N GLY A 110 16.48 1.04 1.73
CA GLY A 110 16.50 2.52 1.72
C GLY A 110 17.28 3.17 0.57
N VAL A 111 17.90 2.39 -0.33
CA VAL A 111 18.49 2.90 -1.57
C VAL A 111 17.41 2.89 -2.65
N VAL A 112 17.07 4.09 -3.14
CA VAL A 112 16.09 4.28 -4.22
C VAL A 112 16.79 4.06 -5.55
N SER A 113 16.25 3.16 -6.37
CA SER A 113 16.61 3.02 -7.78
C SER A 113 15.45 3.54 -8.62
N ASP A 114 15.67 4.67 -9.30
CA ASP A 114 14.72 5.26 -10.22
C ASP A 114 14.96 4.72 -11.63
N GLN A 115 13.89 4.33 -12.31
CA GLN A 115 13.92 3.91 -13.73
C GLN A 115 13.12 4.95 -14.53
N GLY A 116 13.61 6.19 -14.51
CA GLY A 116 13.09 7.29 -15.32
C GLY A 116 13.37 7.13 -16.81
#